data_AF-A0A2V7Y052-F1
#
_entry.id   AF-A0A2V7Y052-F1
#
_cell.length_a   1.000
_cell.length_b   1.000
_cell.length_c   1.000
_cell.angle_alpha   90.00
_cell.angle_beta   90.00
_cell.angle_gamma   90.00
#
_symmetry.space_group_name_H-M   'P 1'
#
loop_
_entity.id
_entity.type
_entity.pdbx_description
1 polymer ?
#
loop_
_entity_poly.entity_id
_entity_poly.type
_entity_poly.pdbx_seq_one_letter_code
_entity_poly.pdbx_strand_id
1 'polypeptide(L)' 'KMPNVVLAPHIGSATFETRSAMARIAATDVYRYLKGQPPLHPVS' A
#
# COMPACT_ATOMS: atom_id res chain seq x y z
N LYS A 1 -28.97 -18.59 1.19
CA LYS A 1 -28.01 -18.29 2.30
C LYS A 1 -26.95 -19.36 2.31
N MET A 2 -25.66 -19.00 2.46
CA MET A 2 -24.53 -19.95 2.51
C MET A 2 -23.91 -19.89 3.92
N PRO A 3 -24.14 -20.90 4.79
CA PRO A 3 -23.77 -20.83 6.21
C PRO A 3 -22.25 -20.94 6.46
N ASN A 4 -21.49 -21.38 5.47
CA ASN A 4 -20.05 -21.59 5.50
C ASN A 4 -19.26 -20.52 4.72
N VAL A 5 -19.91 -19.39 4.40
CA VAL A 5 -19.31 -18.30 3.63
C VAL A 5 -19.26 -17.04 4.46
N VAL A 6 -18.08 -16.42 4.50
CA VAL A 6 -17.86 -15.08 5.07
C VAL A 6 -17.39 -14.18 3.94
N LEU A 7 -18.05 -13.03 3.78
CA LEU A 7 -17.67 -11.99 2.83
C LEU A 7 -17.06 -10.82 3.59
N ALA A 8 -16.00 -10.26 3.03
CA ALA A 8 -15.38 -9.04 3.51
C ALA A 8 -15.20 -8.08 2.32
N PRO A 9 -15.45 -6.77 2.46
CA PRO A 9 -15.40 -5.81 1.36
C PRO A 9 -13.96 -5.42 0.98
N HIS A 10 -13.14 -6.40 0.58
CA HIS A 10 -11.72 -6.21 0.21
C HIS A 10 -10.89 -5.48 1.29
N ILE A 11 -11.15 -5.77 2.56
CA ILE A 11 -10.49 -5.10 3.71
C ILE A 11 -9.23 -5.79 4.21
N GLY A 12 -8.65 -6.72 3.43
CA GLY A 12 -7.48 -7.51 3.85
C GLY A 12 -6.25 -6.67 4.27
N SER A 13 -6.05 -5.51 3.65
CA SER A 13 -4.96 -4.57 3.98
C SER A 13 -5.40 -3.36 4.83
N ALA A 14 -6.65 -3.34 5.31
CA ALA A 14 -7.25 -2.17 5.97
C ALA A 14 -6.87 -2.03 7.45
N THR A 15 -5.61 -2.26 7.80
CA THR A 15 -5.05 -1.97 9.14
C THR A 15 -4.35 -0.61 9.14
N PHE A 16 -4.22 0.01 10.31
CA PHE A 16 -3.51 1.28 10.44
C PHE A 16 -2.03 1.12 10.04
N GLU A 17 -1.41 0.02 10.47
CA GLU A 17 -0.02 -0.32 10.23
C GLU A 17 0.24 -0.52 8.74
N THR A 18 -0.56 -1.35 8.06
CA THR A 18 -0.38 -1.64 6.63
C THR A 18 -0.62 -0.40 5.79
N ARG A 19 -1.71 0.35 6.04
CA ARG A 19 -2.00 1.56 5.25
C ARG A 19 -0.97 2.67 5.49
N SER A 20 -0.50 2.85 6.72
CA SER A 20 0.58 3.80 7.05
C SER A 20 1.89 3.42 6.38
N ALA A 21 2.23 2.13 6.36
CA ALA A 21 3.43 1.64 5.68
C ALA A 21 3.38 1.88 4.16
N MET A 22 2.23 1.59 3.52
CA MET A 22 2.03 1.86 2.09
C MET A 22 2.17 3.36 1.77
N ALA A 23 1.57 4.23 2.58
CA ALA A 23 1.68 5.68 2.43
C ALA A 23 3.14 6.15 2.56
N ARG A 24 3.87 5.61 3.55
CA ARG A 24 5.30 5.93 3.75
C ARG A 24 6.16 5.50 2.56
N ILE A 25 5.91 4.33 2.00
CA ILE A 25 6.63 3.83 0.80
C ILE A 25 6.40 4.80 -0.37
N ALA A 26 5.14 5.12 -0.68
CA ALA A 26 4.80 6.01 -1.79
C ALA A 26 5.41 7.41 -1.62
N ALA A 27 5.28 8.00 -0.42
CA ALA A 27 5.86 9.30 -0.12
C ALA A 27 7.39 9.31 -0.23
N THR A 28 8.04 8.22 0.20
CA THR A 28 9.51 8.08 0.12
C THR A 28 10.00 8.03 -1.32
N ASP A 29 9.33 7.28 -2.20
CA ASP A 29 9.73 7.19 -3.60
C ASP A 29 9.55 8.51 -4.34
N VAL A 30 8.44 9.22 -4.09
CA VAL A 30 8.24 10.59 -4.60
C VAL A 30 9.34 11.53 -4.10
N TYR A 31 9.64 11.50 -2.80
CA TYR A 31 10.70 12.33 -2.23
C TYR A 31 12.07 12.08 -2.87
N ARG A 32 12.44 10.80 -3.06
CA ARG A 32 13.70 10.42 -3.71
C ARG A 32 13.78 10.94 -5.14
N TYR A 33 12.72 10.75 -5.92
CA TYR A 33 12.65 11.23 -7.29
C TYR A 33 12.85 12.76 -7.38
N LEU A 34 12.16 13.52 -6.53
CA LEU A 34 12.32 14.97 -6.47
C LEU A 34 13.73 15.42 -6.05
N LYS A 35 14.49 14.57 -5.36
CA LYS A 35 15.91 14.81 -5.01
C LYS A 35 16.88 14.36 -6.10
N GLY A 36 16.40 13.99 -7.30
CA GLY A 36 17.23 13.48 -8.39
C GLY A 36 17.78 12.08 -8.15
N GLN A 37 17.23 11.36 -7.16
CA GLN A 37 17.58 9.96 -6.88
C GLN A 37 16.54 9.02 -7.51
N PRO A 38 16.92 7.79 -7.90
CA PRO A 38 15.95 6.83 -8.39
C PRO A 38 14.98 6.39 -7.26
N PRO A 39 13.68 6.20 -7.56
CA PRO A 39 12.73 5.59 -6.62
C PRO A 39 13.17 4.17 -6.27
N LEU A 40 12.77 3.67 -5.10
CA LEU A 40 13.10 2.30 -4.66
C LEU A 40 12.22 1.25 -5.33
N HIS A 41 10.97 1.60 -5.68
CA HIS A 41 10.02 0.67 -6.31
C HIS A 41 9.53 1.20 -7.67
N PRO A 42 10.39 1.28 -8.70
CA PRO A 42 9.98 1.66 -10.04
C PRO A 42 9.04 0.59 -10.66
N VAL A 43 8.08 1.04 -11.47
CA VAL A 43 7.18 0.17 -12.25
C VAL A 43 7.53 0.34 -13.74
N SER A 44 7.65 -0.77 -14.46
CA SER A 44 8.04 -0.83 -15.88
C SER A 44 6.92 -1.39 -16.74
#